data_AF-A0A7S6Z2V9-F1
#
_entry.id   AF-A0A7S6Z2V9-F1
#
_cell.length_a   1.000
_cell.length_b   1.000
_cell.length_c   1.000
_cell.angle_alpha   90.00
_cell.angle_beta   90.00
_cell.angle_gamma   90.00
#
_symmetry.space_group_name_H-M   'P 1'
#
loop_
_entity.id
_entity.type
_entity.pdbx_description
1 polymer ?
#
loop_
_entity_poly.entity_id
_entity_poly.type
_entity_poly.pdbx_seq_one_letter_code
_entity_poly.pdbx_strand_id
1 'polypeptide(L)'
;MVLALCVCLLLTVVVLRRPLADWLWPDTRIQQLLQRGDAALARGQLSAANGSGARELFAAALALDSDRGEARTGLARTGAAAVVQARAAVAAGDVAAAQRALALATALEAPQAQIAPVAARLRALQARRVGLDALLAQAAAAQQQGRLDGTPESALPLYQRILTLAPDRTDALEGREDALTDLLAQARYALARDELGEASALLAAAKRYDAGHVDMPLTEGQYHRVLEQRRQRAQALLRRGRLAPAARDFNAVLAAEPDDGAAQRGRDQVADEYAAQASRQAADFHFDDALQSLGQAQQLAPGAASIVQAGQAIARARDAQRGPDASLSRGTRERRLRALLQRVADAQAQQHWMTPPGASAYDAVRAAQALAPRDPRVLRAAARVVPASQRCFEDELRNNRLRAARGCLDAWQALTPNADALAGARRRLAQRWVAVGSERLGQEDAAFARRAQDEAHQLDPGLPELAEFTRRVKAVAEQR
;
A
#
# COMPACT_ATOMS: atom_id res chain seq x y z
N MET A 1 13.64 29.44 -104.37
CA MET A 1 12.98 30.63 -103.78
C MET A 1 11.49 30.45 -103.51
N VAL A 2 10.72 29.78 -104.37
CA VAL A 2 9.25 29.61 -104.21
C VAL A 2 8.86 28.82 -102.94
N LEU A 3 9.59 27.75 -102.61
CA LEU A 3 9.30 26.90 -101.45
C LEU A 3 9.55 27.58 -100.09
N ALA A 4 10.59 28.40 -100.00
CA ALA A 4 10.91 29.18 -98.79
C ALA A 4 9.87 30.30 -98.55
N LEU A 5 9.34 30.87 -99.63
CA LEU A 5 8.27 31.88 -99.58
C LEU A 5 6.95 31.26 -99.11
N CYS A 6 6.60 30.06 -99.58
CA CYS A 6 5.40 29.35 -99.12
C CYS A 6 5.48 28.93 -97.64
N VAL A 7 6.65 28.48 -97.18
CA VAL A 7 6.86 28.11 -95.76
C VAL A 7 6.83 29.35 -94.86
N CYS A 8 7.43 30.47 -95.27
CA CYS A 8 7.32 31.73 -94.55
C CYS A 8 5.86 32.23 -94.50
N LEU A 9 5.12 32.15 -95.60
CA LEU A 9 3.73 32.62 -95.65
C LEU A 9 2.79 31.74 -94.81
N LEU A 10 3.00 30.42 -94.79
CA LEU A 10 2.30 29.49 -93.90
C LEU A 10 2.64 29.73 -92.42
N LEU A 11 3.91 29.94 -92.09
CA LEU A 11 4.34 30.30 -90.73
C LEU A 11 3.75 31.64 -90.30
N THR A 12 3.71 32.63 -91.19
CA THR A 12 3.12 33.95 -90.92
C THR A 12 1.62 33.83 -90.67
N VAL A 13 0.88 33.07 -91.48
CA VAL A 13 -0.56 32.84 -91.30
C VAL A 13 -0.86 32.07 -90.01
N VAL A 14 -0.03 31.12 -89.59
CA VAL A 14 -0.20 30.36 -88.34
C VAL A 14 0.13 31.21 -87.11
N VAL A 15 1.16 32.06 -87.19
CA VAL A 15 1.58 32.95 -86.09
C VAL A 15 0.64 34.15 -85.94
N LEU A 16 0.18 34.75 -87.04
CA LEU A 16 -0.80 35.85 -87.02
C LEU A 16 -2.25 35.38 -86.81
N ARG A 17 -2.57 34.08 -86.97
CA ARG A 17 -3.94 33.57 -86.78
C ARG A 17 -4.46 33.79 -85.36
N ARG A 18 -3.62 33.63 -84.35
CA ARG A 18 -4.01 33.80 -82.93
C ARG A 18 -4.37 35.25 -82.59
N PRO A 19 -3.50 36.26 -82.84
CA PRO A 19 -3.85 37.65 -82.54
C PRO A 19 -5.01 38.20 -83.40
N LEU A 20 -5.15 37.75 -84.67
CA LEU A 20 -6.28 38.16 -85.52
C LEU A 20 -7.60 37.47 -85.13
N ALA A 21 -7.60 36.19 -84.75
CA ALA A 21 -8.80 35.51 -84.24
C ALA A 21 -9.25 36.06 -82.88
N ASP A 22 -8.30 36.45 -82.02
CA ASP A 22 -8.58 37.11 -80.74
C ASP A 22 -9.13 38.53 -80.92
N TRP A 23 -8.86 39.19 -82.06
CA TRP A 23 -9.39 40.51 -82.40
C TRP A 23 -10.75 40.45 -83.13
N LEU A 24 -11.01 39.41 -83.92
CA LEU A 24 -12.27 39.24 -84.67
C LEU A 24 -13.35 38.40 -83.95
N TRP A 25 -13.00 37.53 -82.99
CA TRP A 25 -13.96 36.63 -82.29
C TRP A 25 -13.66 36.47 -80.78
N PRO A 26 -14.08 37.45 -79.95
CA PRO A 26 -13.99 37.36 -78.48
C PRO A 26 -14.66 36.10 -77.87
N ASP A 27 -15.63 35.50 -78.58
CA ASP A 27 -16.33 34.27 -78.14
C ASP A 27 -15.40 33.06 -77.95
N THR A 28 -14.36 32.91 -78.76
CA THR A 28 -13.46 31.73 -78.70
C THR A 28 -12.55 31.76 -77.48
N ARG A 29 -12.08 32.94 -77.07
CA ARG A 29 -11.24 33.16 -75.90
C ARG A 29 -12.03 32.97 -74.60
N ILE A 30 -13.26 33.45 -74.55
CA ILE A 30 -14.16 33.26 -73.40
C ILE A 30 -14.45 31.77 -73.20
N GLN A 31 -14.77 31.02 -74.27
CA GLN A 31 -14.98 29.56 -74.17
C GLN A 31 -13.75 28.80 -73.64
N GLN A 32 -12.53 29.18 -74.06
CA GLN A 32 -11.31 28.58 -73.53
C GLN A 32 -11.11 28.87 -72.03
N LEU A 33 -11.44 30.09 -71.58
CA LEU A 33 -11.38 30.44 -70.15
C LEU A 33 -12.39 29.63 -69.33
N LEU A 34 -13.62 29.45 -69.82
CA LEU A 34 -14.65 28.65 -69.16
C LEU A 34 -14.22 27.17 -69.05
N GLN A 35 -13.73 26.56 -70.14
CA GLN A 35 -13.24 25.17 -70.12
C GLN A 35 -12.06 24.98 -69.16
N ARG A 36 -11.11 25.91 -69.14
CA ARG A 36 -9.98 25.88 -68.19
C ARG A 36 -10.47 26.08 -66.75
N GLY A 37 -11.48 26.93 -66.54
CA GLY A 37 -12.12 27.15 -65.24
C GLY A 37 -12.79 25.89 -64.72
N ASP A 38 -13.58 25.20 -65.56
CA ASP A 38 -14.20 23.91 -65.22
C ASP A 38 -13.15 22.84 -64.91
N ALA A 39 -12.05 22.78 -65.67
CA ALA A 39 -10.95 21.86 -65.42
C ALA A 39 -10.17 22.20 -64.12
N ALA A 40 -10.02 23.48 -63.77
CA ALA A 40 -9.43 23.91 -62.51
C ALA A 40 -10.35 23.55 -61.33
N LEU A 41 -11.65 23.76 -61.49
CA LEU A 41 -12.68 23.41 -60.49
C LEU A 41 -12.70 21.90 -60.23
N ALA A 42 -12.70 21.08 -61.28
CA ALA A 42 -12.68 19.62 -61.17
C ALA A 42 -11.43 19.09 -60.44
N ARG A 43 -10.30 19.80 -60.55
CA ARG A 43 -9.04 19.47 -59.85
C ARG A 43 -8.98 20.03 -58.41
N GLY A 44 -10.03 20.74 -57.95
CA GLY A 44 -10.04 21.40 -56.65
C GLY A 44 -9.13 22.63 -56.56
N GLN A 45 -8.64 23.15 -57.68
CA GLN A 45 -7.83 24.37 -57.75
C GLN A 45 -8.74 25.60 -57.79
N LEU A 46 -9.37 25.91 -56.65
CA LEU A 46 -10.43 26.93 -56.58
C LEU A 46 -9.92 28.36 -56.73
N SER A 47 -8.71 28.64 -56.25
CA SER A 47 -8.00 29.91 -56.45
C SER A 47 -6.51 29.67 -56.52
N ALA A 48 -5.81 30.41 -57.39
CA ALA A 48 -4.36 30.37 -57.50
C ALA A 48 -3.79 31.76 -57.82
N ALA A 49 -2.71 32.15 -57.14
CA ALA A 49 -2.09 33.46 -57.30
C ALA A 49 -1.52 33.71 -58.71
N ASN A 50 -1.19 32.66 -59.44
CA ASN A 50 -0.71 32.71 -60.83
C ASN A 50 -1.86 32.86 -61.86
N GLY A 51 -3.11 33.01 -61.41
CA GLY A 51 -4.29 33.17 -62.28
C GLY A 51 -4.84 31.87 -62.87
N SER A 52 -4.28 30.69 -62.52
CA SER A 52 -4.75 29.41 -63.06
C SER A 52 -5.90 28.77 -62.26
N GLY A 53 -6.40 29.46 -61.23
CA GLY A 53 -7.49 28.96 -60.39
C GLY A 53 -8.86 29.16 -61.03
N ALA A 54 -9.84 28.35 -60.62
CA ALA A 54 -11.20 28.43 -61.14
C ALA A 54 -11.81 29.83 -60.95
N ARG A 55 -11.61 30.46 -59.79
CA ARG A 55 -12.06 31.83 -59.53
C ARG A 55 -11.48 32.81 -60.55
N GLU A 56 -10.16 32.82 -60.72
CA GLU A 56 -9.49 33.78 -61.59
C GLU A 56 -9.88 33.59 -63.06
N LEU A 57 -10.04 32.34 -63.51
CA LEU A 57 -10.44 32.00 -64.88
C LEU A 57 -11.90 32.40 -65.18
N PHE A 58 -12.85 32.12 -64.28
CA PHE A 58 -14.24 32.54 -64.46
C PHE A 58 -14.42 34.06 -64.29
N ALA A 59 -13.67 34.70 -63.39
CA ALA A 59 -13.68 36.16 -63.24
C ALA A 59 -13.09 36.87 -64.48
N ALA A 60 -12.03 36.33 -65.07
CA ALA A 60 -11.48 36.82 -66.32
C ALA A 60 -12.48 36.69 -67.48
N ALA A 61 -13.24 35.58 -67.54
CA ALA A 61 -14.31 35.42 -68.52
C ALA A 61 -15.44 36.45 -68.32
N LEU A 62 -15.83 36.74 -67.08
CA LEU A 62 -16.86 37.73 -66.75
C LEU A 62 -16.41 39.18 -67.01
N ALA A 63 -15.10 39.47 -66.87
CA ALA A 63 -14.54 40.79 -67.19
C ALA A 63 -14.53 41.09 -68.70
N LEU A 64 -14.49 40.05 -69.54
CA LEU A 64 -14.57 40.18 -70.99
C LEU A 64 -16.02 40.36 -71.48
N ASP A 65 -16.99 39.77 -70.78
CA ASP A 65 -18.41 39.85 -71.09
C ASP A 65 -19.24 39.72 -69.80
N SER A 66 -19.84 40.83 -69.36
CA SER A 66 -20.59 40.92 -68.10
C SER A 66 -21.91 40.15 -68.13
N ASP A 67 -22.46 39.84 -69.31
CA ASP A 67 -23.80 39.27 -69.47
C ASP A 67 -23.77 37.73 -69.59
N ARG A 68 -22.58 37.11 -69.51
CA ARG A 68 -22.37 35.66 -69.56
C ARG A 68 -22.85 34.94 -68.28
N GLY A 69 -24.03 34.34 -68.36
CA GLY A 69 -24.58 33.49 -67.29
C GLY A 69 -23.70 32.27 -66.93
N GLU A 70 -22.94 31.73 -67.88
CA GLU A 70 -22.05 30.57 -67.67
C GLU A 70 -20.89 30.90 -66.72
N ALA A 71 -20.25 32.07 -66.88
CA ALA A 71 -19.17 32.52 -66.02
C ALA A 71 -19.66 32.76 -64.58
N ARG A 72 -20.84 33.38 -64.42
CA ARG A 72 -21.50 33.55 -63.12
C ARG A 72 -21.84 32.20 -62.47
N THR A 73 -22.35 31.25 -63.25
CA THR A 73 -22.62 29.88 -62.79
C THR A 73 -21.32 29.16 -62.38
N GLY A 74 -20.23 29.36 -63.12
CA GLY A 74 -18.89 28.86 -62.78
C GLY A 74 -18.35 29.41 -61.46
N LEU A 75 -18.48 30.71 -61.23
CA LEU A 75 -18.15 31.35 -59.95
C LEU A 75 -19.01 30.81 -58.80
N ALA A 76 -20.32 30.66 -59.00
CA ALA A 76 -21.23 30.08 -58.00
C ALA A 76 -20.84 28.63 -57.65
N ARG A 77 -20.52 27.80 -58.66
CA ARG A 77 -20.02 26.42 -58.44
C ARG A 77 -18.68 26.41 -57.71
N THR A 78 -17.79 27.35 -58.02
CA THR A 78 -16.49 27.52 -57.34
C THR A 78 -16.67 27.91 -55.88
N GLY A 79 -17.62 28.80 -55.57
CA GLY A 79 -18.02 29.16 -54.21
C GLY A 79 -18.58 27.96 -53.43
N ALA A 80 -19.45 27.16 -54.06
CA ALA A 80 -19.98 25.93 -53.45
C ALA A 80 -18.86 24.90 -53.18
N ALA A 81 -17.92 24.71 -54.12
CA ALA A 81 -16.76 23.85 -53.92
C ALA A 81 -15.85 24.36 -52.79
N ALA A 82 -15.72 25.68 -52.62
CA ALA A 82 -14.95 26.28 -51.53
C ALA A 82 -15.58 25.98 -50.15
N VAL A 83 -16.92 25.94 -50.05
CA VAL A 83 -17.60 25.48 -48.84
C VAL A 83 -17.30 24.01 -48.53
N VAL A 84 -17.28 23.13 -49.55
CA VAL A 84 -16.92 21.71 -49.39
C VAL A 84 -15.48 21.57 -48.91
N GLN A 85 -14.54 22.31 -49.52
CA GLN A 85 -13.13 22.32 -49.09
C GLN A 85 -12.98 22.85 -47.66
N ALA A 86 -13.72 23.89 -47.27
CA ALA A 86 -13.71 24.42 -45.92
C ALA A 86 -14.24 23.39 -44.89
N ARG A 87 -15.29 22.62 -45.23
CA ARG A 87 -15.79 21.53 -44.38
C ARG A 87 -14.76 20.42 -44.20
N ALA A 88 -14.10 20.00 -45.28
CA ALA A 88 -13.05 18.99 -45.24
C ALA A 88 -11.87 19.45 -44.37
N ALA A 89 -11.45 20.71 -44.51
CA ALA A 89 -10.38 21.28 -43.70
C ALA A 89 -10.75 21.38 -42.21
N VAL A 90 -11.99 21.78 -41.89
CA VAL A 90 -12.49 21.76 -40.50
C VAL A 90 -12.51 20.34 -39.93
N ALA A 91 -12.93 19.34 -40.71
CA ALA A 91 -12.92 17.94 -40.30
C ALA A 91 -11.50 17.39 -40.08
N ALA A 92 -10.53 17.85 -40.89
CA ALA A 92 -9.12 17.53 -40.72
C ALA A 92 -8.41 18.35 -39.62
N GLY A 93 -9.10 19.32 -39.00
CA GLY A 93 -8.50 20.21 -38.00
C GLY A 93 -7.53 21.26 -38.57
N ASP A 94 -7.45 21.42 -39.89
CA ASP A 94 -6.62 22.44 -40.51
C ASP A 94 -7.36 23.79 -40.54
N VAL A 95 -7.16 24.56 -39.46
CA VAL A 95 -7.76 25.90 -39.28
C VAL A 95 -7.34 26.85 -40.39
N ALA A 96 -6.08 26.82 -40.83
CA ALA A 96 -5.56 27.75 -41.83
C ALA A 96 -6.13 27.46 -43.22
N ALA A 97 -6.23 26.18 -43.61
CA ALA A 97 -6.92 25.80 -44.84
C ALA A 97 -8.43 26.10 -44.78
N ALA A 98 -9.08 25.84 -43.65
CA ALA A 98 -10.50 26.13 -43.45
C ALA A 98 -10.80 27.62 -43.56
N GLN A 99 -9.98 28.49 -42.95
CA GLN A 99 -10.11 29.94 -43.04
C GLN A 99 -9.96 30.43 -44.49
N ARG A 100 -8.94 29.96 -45.22
CA ARG A 100 -8.72 30.33 -46.63
C ARG A 100 -9.88 29.92 -47.52
N ALA A 101 -10.36 28.68 -47.39
CA ALA A 101 -11.48 28.17 -48.19
C ALA A 101 -12.81 28.88 -47.85
N LEU A 102 -13.04 29.21 -46.57
CA LEU A 102 -14.22 29.95 -46.13
C LEU A 102 -14.19 31.42 -46.61
N ALA A 103 -13.02 32.06 -46.60
CA ALA A 103 -12.83 33.40 -47.16
C ALA A 103 -13.11 33.42 -48.67
N LEU A 104 -12.64 32.40 -49.40
CA LEU A 104 -12.92 32.23 -50.82
C LEU A 104 -14.42 32.03 -51.08
N ALA A 105 -15.09 31.17 -50.31
CA ALA A 105 -16.54 30.95 -50.43
C ALA A 105 -17.35 32.23 -50.16
N THR A 106 -16.91 33.05 -49.20
CA THR A 106 -17.53 34.33 -48.86
C THR A 106 -17.31 35.37 -49.97
N ALA A 107 -16.10 35.44 -50.52
CA ALA A 107 -15.76 36.34 -51.63
C ALA A 107 -16.49 36.02 -52.94
N LEU A 108 -16.92 34.76 -53.10
CA LEU A 108 -17.73 34.28 -54.23
C LEU A 108 -19.24 34.29 -53.93
N GLU A 109 -19.66 34.93 -52.83
CA GLU A 109 -21.06 35.10 -52.46
C GLU A 109 -21.85 33.77 -52.35
N ALA A 110 -21.19 32.69 -51.90
CA ALA A 110 -21.86 31.41 -51.73
C ALA A 110 -23.01 31.49 -50.69
N PRO A 111 -24.05 30.65 -50.78
CA PRO A 111 -25.24 30.78 -49.95
C PRO A 111 -24.94 30.75 -48.44
N GLN A 112 -25.44 31.73 -47.69
CA GLN A 112 -25.17 31.86 -46.24
C GLN A 112 -25.62 30.64 -45.43
N ALA A 113 -26.68 29.96 -45.85
CA ALA A 113 -27.13 28.70 -45.25
C ALA A 113 -26.05 27.60 -45.29
N GLN A 114 -25.13 27.66 -46.26
CA GLN A 114 -24.03 26.70 -46.39
C GLN A 114 -22.74 27.15 -45.70
N ILE A 115 -22.48 28.46 -45.64
CA ILE A 115 -21.30 29.09 -45.00
C ILE A 115 -21.43 29.09 -43.47
N ALA A 116 -22.57 29.51 -42.93
CA ALA A 116 -22.75 29.76 -41.50
C ALA A 116 -22.43 28.55 -40.60
N PRO A 117 -22.84 27.29 -40.94
CA PRO A 117 -22.49 26.13 -40.14
C PRO A 117 -20.98 25.84 -40.09
N VAL A 118 -20.26 26.08 -41.21
CA VAL A 118 -18.81 25.85 -41.30
C VAL A 118 -18.06 26.90 -40.50
N ALA A 119 -18.48 28.17 -40.60
CA ALA A 119 -17.92 29.26 -39.82
C ALA A 119 -18.09 29.05 -38.31
N ALA A 120 -19.27 28.56 -37.87
CA ALA A 120 -19.53 28.25 -36.47
C ALA A 120 -18.63 27.12 -35.94
N ARG A 121 -18.48 26.02 -36.71
CA ARG A 121 -17.59 24.91 -36.34
C ARG A 121 -16.12 25.33 -36.27
N LEU A 122 -15.66 26.14 -37.23
CA LEU A 122 -14.30 26.68 -37.24
C LEU A 122 -14.03 27.55 -36.00
N ARG A 123 -14.97 28.45 -35.65
CA ARG A 123 -14.90 29.27 -34.44
C ARG A 123 -14.86 28.43 -33.16
N ALA A 124 -15.69 27.39 -33.06
CA ALA A 124 -15.69 26.48 -31.91
C ALA A 124 -14.36 25.73 -31.76
N LEU A 125 -13.78 25.27 -32.87
CA LEU A 125 -12.48 24.59 -32.88
C LEU A 125 -11.35 25.53 -32.45
N GLN A 126 -11.35 26.77 -32.94
CA GLN A 126 -10.39 27.80 -32.51
C GLN A 126 -10.52 28.14 -31.03
N ALA A 127 -11.74 28.36 -30.54
CA ALA A 127 -12.00 28.63 -29.13
C ALA A 127 -11.50 27.48 -28.23
N ARG A 128 -11.69 26.22 -28.67
CA ARG A 128 -11.16 25.05 -27.95
C ARG A 128 -9.63 25.05 -27.93
N ARG A 129 -8.94 25.36 -29.05
CA ARG A 129 -7.47 25.46 -29.08
C ARG A 129 -6.94 26.54 -28.14
N VAL A 130 -7.48 27.74 -28.22
CA VAL A 130 -7.09 28.85 -27.33
C VAL A 130 -7.30 28.48 -25.86
N GLY A 131 -8.41 27.81 -25.54
CA GLY A 131 -8.66 27.30 -24.19
C GLY A 131 -7.61 26.26 -23.73
N LEU A 132 -7.17 25.37 -24.62
CA LEU A 132 -6.10 24.41 -24.33
C LEU A 132 -4.74 25.09 -24.17
N ASP A 133 -4.42 26.12 -24.97
CA ASP A 133 -3.17 26.88 -24.85
C ASP A 133 -3.12 27.66 -23.53
N ALA A 134 -4.24 28.25 -23.13
CA ALA A 134 -4.38 28.90 -21.83
C ALA A 134 -4.22 27.91 -20.66
N LEU A 135 -4.79 26.71 -20.77
CA LEU A 135 -4.59 25.65 -19.77
C LEU A 135 -3.14 25.19 -19.71
N LEU A 136 -2.45 25.08 -20.85
CA LEU A 136 -1.03 24.72 -20.88
C LEU A 136 -0.17 25.77 -20.18
N ALA A 137 -0.43 27.06 -20.43
CA ALA A 137 0.26 28.15 -19.76
C ALA A 137 0.00 28.13 -18.23
N GLN A 138 -1.23 27.80 -17.80
CA GLN A 138 -1.54 27.61 -16.39
C GLN A 138 -0.79 26.44 -15.76
N ALA A 139 -0.70 25.30 -16.47
CA ALA A 139 0.03 24.12 -16.01
C ALA A 139 1.52 24.44 -15.82
N ALA A 140 2.15 25.09 -16.81
CA ALA A 140 3.53 25.51 -16.74
C ALA A 140 3.79 26.52 -15.60
N ALA A 141 2.88 27.48 -15.40
CA ALA A 141 2.99 28.42 -14.29
C ALA A 141 2.85 27.73 -12.92
N ALA A 142 1.96 26.74 -12.79
CA ALA A 142 1.83 25.95 -11.56
C ALA A 142 3.11 25.14 -11.29
N GLN A 143 3.72 24.54 -12.32
CA GLN A 143 4.97 23.80 -12.21
C GLN A 143 6.12 24.70 -11.75
N GLN A 144 6.28 25.88 -12.37
CA GLN A 144 7.30 26.85 -11.97
C GLN A 144 7.16 27.32 -10.50
N GLN A 145 5.95 27.29 -9.96
CA GLN A 145 5.67 27.60 -8.56
C GLN A 145 5.85 26.39 -7.63
N GLY A 146 6.27 25.24 -8.15
CA GLY A 146 6.39 23.98 -7.41
C GLY A 146 5.05 23.33 -7.04
N ARG A 147 3.93 23.81 -7.57
CA ARG A 147 2.59 23.25 -7.33
C ARG A 147 2.33 22.09 -8.30
N LEU A 148 2.88 20.93 -7.98
CA LEU A 148 2.92 19.77 -8.89
C LEU A 148 1.67 18.88 -8.82
N ASP A 149 1.20 18.53 -7.62
CA ASP A 149 0.00 17.72 -7.37
C ASP A 149 -0.83 18.31 -6.20
N GLY A 150 -1.96 17.69 -5.86
CA GLY A 150 -2.77 17.95 -4.65
C GLY A 150 -4.01 18.81 -4.88
N THR A 151 -4.05 19.62 -5.93
CA THR A 151 -5.21 20.45 -6.30
C THR A 151 -5.50 20.36 -7.80
N PRO A 152 -6.75 20.55 -8.26
CA PRO A 152 -7.09 20.57 -9.68
C PRO A 152 -6.31 21.62 -10.49
N GLU A 153 -5.79 22.66 -9.83
CA GLU A 153 -5.01 23.75 -10.40
C GLU A 153 -3.48 23.49 -10.35
N SER A 154 -3.06 22.34 -9.83
CA SER A 154 -1.66 21.90 -9.86
C SER A 154 -1.26 21.43 -11.26
N ALA A 155 0.04 21.43 -11.54
CA ALA A 155 0.59 21.15 -12.86
C ALA A 155 0.14 19.80 -13.44
N LEU A 156 0.30 18.69 -12.71
CA LEU A 156 0.00 17.34 -13.20
C LEU A 156 -1.50 17.13 -13.52
N PRO A 157 -2.46 17.51 -12.65
CA PRO A 157 -3.89 17.54 -13.00
C PRO A 157 -4.22 18.36 -14.26
N LEU A 158 -3.59 19.52 -14.42
CA LEU A 158 -3.82 20.38 -15.60
C LEU A 158 -3.28 19.73 -16.88
N TYR A 159 -2.06 19.19 -16.87
CA TYR A 159 -1.52 18.44 -18.00
C TYR A 159 -2.39 17.22 -18.32
N GLN A 160 -2.81 16.44 -17.32
CA GLN A 160 -3.71 15.30 -17.52
C GLN A 160 -5.04 15.71 -18.16
N ARG A 161 -5.61 16.85 -17.77
CA ARG A 161 -6.84 17.39 -18.36
C ARG A 161 -6.63 17.77 -19.83
N ILE A 162 -5.50 18.40 -20.16
CA ILE A 162 -5.14 18.74 -21.55
C ILE A 162 -5.03 17.46 -22.38
N LEU A 163 -4.31 16.45 -21.88
CA LEU A 163 -4.09 15.16 -22.57
C LEU A 163 -5.38 14.34 -22.71
N THR A 164 -6.33 14.48 -21.79
CA THR A 164 -7.67 13.89 -21.94
C THR A 164 -8.43 14.52 -23.10
N LEU A 165 -8.24 15.81 -23.36
CA LEU A 165 -8.90 16.55 -24.44
C LEU A 165 -8.13 16.50 -25.77
N ALA A 166 -6.82 16.27 -25.74
CA ALA A 166 -5.91 16.21 -26.87
C ALA A 166 -4.73 15.25 -26.54
N PRO A 167 -4.89 13.93 -26.75
CA PRO A 167 -3.88 12.93 -26.37
C PRO A 167 -2.53 13.07 -27.08
N ASP A 168 -2.54 13.55 -28.32
CA ASP A 168 -1.33 13.66 -29.18
C ASP A 168 -0.59 15.00 -29.00
N ARG A 169 -0.93 15.76 -27.95
CA ARG A 169 -0.39 17.11 -27.72
C ARG A 169 0.98 17.01 -27.05
N THR A 170 2.04 17.05 -27.86
CA THR A 170 3.42 16.75 -27.44
C THR A 170 3.96 17.68 -26.35
N ASP A 171 3.62 18.96 -26.41
CA ASP A 171 3.98 19.98 -25.41
C ASP A 171 3.38 19.67 -24.01
N ALA A 172 2.16 19.12 -23.96
CA ALA A 172 1.54 18.70 -22.71
C ALA A 172 2.08 17.35 -22.21
N LEU A 173 2.51 16.46 -23.11
CA LEU A 173 3.22 15.23 -22.74
C LEU A 173 4.55 15.58 -22.09
N GLU A 174 5.39 16.38 -22.76
CA GLU A 174 6.69 16.85 -22.26
C GLU A 174 6.54 17.55 -20.91
N GLY A 175 5.61 18.51 -20.78
CA GLY A 175 5.38 19.20 -19.52
C GLY A 175 4.93 18.27 -18.37
N ARG A 176 4.18 17.20 -18.67
CA ARG A 176 3.84 16.18 -17.66
C ARG A 176 5.08 15.39 -17.22
N GLU A 177 5.92 14.96 -18.15
CA GLU A 177 7.16 14.23 -17.84
C GLU A 177 8.12 15.10 -17.00
N ASP A 178 8.26 16.39 -17.34
CA ASP A 178 9.05 17.33 -16.55
C ASP A 178 8.48 17.50 -15.14
N ALA A 179 7.16 17.68 -15.02
CA ALA A 179 6.50 17.82 -13.72
C ALA A 179 6.61 16.53 -12.88
N LEU A 180 6.62 15.34 -13.50
CA LEU A 180 6.88 14.08 -12.81
C LEU A 180 8.33 13.96 -12.34
N THR A 181 9.29 14.42 -13.15
CA THR A 181 10.70 14.50 -12.78
C THR A 181 10.87 15.39 -11.55
N ASP A 182 10.24 16.57 -11.53
CA ASP A 182 10.24 17.48 -10.38
C ASP A 182 9.60 16.84 -9.14
N LEU A 183 8.47 16.14 -9.30
CA LEU A 183 7.75 15.50 -8.20
C LEU A 183 8.59 14.36 -7.57
N LEU A 184 9.24 13.55 -8.41
CA LEU A 184 10.13 12.50 -7.95
C LEU A 184 11.41 13.07 -7.32
N ALA A 185 11.89 14.23 -7.78
CA ALA A 185 12.97 14.95 -7.12
C ALA A 185 12.57 15.42 -5.71
N GLN A 186 11.34 15.94 -5.54
CA GLN A 186 10.79 16.29 -4.22
C GLN A 186 10.69 15.05 -3.31
N ALA A 187 10.27 13.90 -3.83
CA ALA A 187 10.23 12.66 -3.07
C ALA A 187 11.62 12.24 -2.57
N ARG A 188 12.65 12.35 -3.42
CA ARG A 188 14.06 12.09 -3.03
C ARG A 188 14.57 13.09 -2.01
N TYR A 189 14.16 14.35 -2.10
CA TYR A 189 14.49 15.37 -1.10
C TYR A 189 13.85 15.08 0.27
N ALA A 190 12.58 14.68 0.30
CA ALA A 190 11.90 14.24 1.51
C ALA A 190 12.58 13.01 2.14
N LEU A 191 13.01 12.04 1.32
CA LEU A 191 13.80 10.89 1.79
C LEU A 191 15.11 11.29 2.45
N ALA A 192 15.84 12.25 1.89
CA ALA A 192 17.09 12.76 2.47
C ALA A 192 16.87 13.44 3.84
N ARG A 193 15.66 13.94 4.09
CA ARG A 193 15.21 14.55 5.34
C ARG A 193 14.53 13.57 6.29
N ASP A 194 14.49 12.28 5.95
CA ASP A 194 13.86 11.21 6.74
C ASP A 194 12.33 11.38 6.87
N GLU A 195 11.71 12.11 5.95
CA GLU A 195 10.26 12.39 5.86
C GLU A 195 9.56 11.29 5.04
N LEU A 196 9.61 10.04 5.54
CA LEU A 196 9.12 8.83 4.84
C LEU A 196 7.66 8.92 4.35
N GLY A 197 6.76 9.48 5.16
CA GLY A 197 5.34 9.60 4.81
C GLY A 197 5.08 10.61 3.67
N GLU A 198 5.87 11.68 3.61
CA GLU A 198 5.78 12.63 2.49
C GLU A 198 6.33 12.01 1.21
N ALA A 199 7.49 11.34 1.31
CA ALA A 199 8.06 10.61 0.18
C ALA A 199 7.12 9.53 -0.37
N SER A 200 6.42 8.78 0.50
CA SER A 200 5.46 7.76 0.06
C SER A 200 4.25 8.38 -0.65
N ALA A 201 3.73 9.50 -0.14
CA ALA A 201 2.63 10.22 -0.77
C ALA A 201 3.01 10.76 -2.16
N LEU A 202 4.21 11.33 -2.29
CA LEU A 202 4.73 11.84 -3.56
C LEU A 202 4.98 10.71 -4.58
N LEU A 203 5.52 9.57 -4.14
CA LEU A 203 5.67 8.38 -4.98
C LEU A 203 4.32 7.82 -5.43
N ALA A 204 3.36 7.71 -4.52
CA ALA A 204 2.01 7.26 -4.85
C ALA A 204 1.34 8.22 -5.85
N ALA A 205 1.55 9.53 -5.71
CA ALA A 205 1.11 10.54 -6.66
C ALA A 205 1.72 10.34 -8.04
N ALA A 206 3.05 10.22 -8.13
CA ALA A 206 3.74 9.99 -9.41
C ALA A 206 3.20 8.75 -10.14
N LYS A 207 3.02 7.63 -9.41
CA LYS A 207 2.48 6.38 -9.97
C LYS A 207 1.06 6.50 -10.54
N ARG A 208 0.22 7.41 -10.00
CA ARG A 208 -1.13 7.64 -10.54
C ARG A 208 -1.10 8.27 -11.93
N TYR A 209 -0.09 9.08 -12.21
CA TYR A 209 0.06 9.76 -13.50
C TYR A 209 0.85 8.93 -14.50
N ASP A 210 1.99 8.38 -14.07
CA ASP A 210 2.77 7.43 -14.86
C ASP A 210 3.65 6.54 -13.96
N ALA A 211 3.32 5.25 -13.92
CA ALA A 211 4.14 4.25 -13.23
C ALA A 211 5.41 3.86 -14.01
N GLY A 212 5.44 4.13 -15.32
CA GLY A 212 6.56 3.81 -16.22
C GLY A 212 7.62 4.91 -16.33
N HIS A 213 7.47 6.02 -15.61
CA HIS A 213 8.35 7.18 -15.68
C HIS A 213 9.82 6.80 -15.41
N VAL A 214 10.75 7.38 -16.17
CA VAL A 214 12.18 7.00 -16.17
C VAL A 214 12.85 7.08 -14.79
N ASP A 215 12.45 8.05 -13.98
CA ASP A 215 13.00 8.30 -12.63
C ASP A 215 12.35 7.46 -11.53
N MET A 216 11.29 6.70 -11.84
CA MET A 216 10.53 5.92 -10.86
C MET A 216 11.41 4.84 -10.19
N PRO A 217 12.12 3.95 -10.92
CA PRO A 217 12.84 2.85 -10.30
C PRO A 217 13.97 3.32 -9.37
N LEU A 218 14.64 4.42 -9.74
CA LEU A 218 15.67 5.03 -8.90
C LEU A 218 15.07 5.52 -7.57
N THR A 219 13.94 6.20 -7.62
CA THR A 219 13.28 6.80 -6.45
C THR A 219 12.70 5.73 -5.54
N GLU A 220 12.04 4.71 -6.09
CA GLU A 220 11.57 3.54 -5.35
C GLU A 220 12.72 2.79 -4.66
N GLY A 221 13.83 2.58 -5.37
CA GLY A 221 15.01 1.93 -4.81
C GLY A 221 15.64 2.73 -3.67
N GLN A 222 15.55 4.05 -3.67
CA GLN A 222 15.96 4.88 -2.53
C GLN A 222 14.97 4.77 -1.38
N TYR A 223 13.67 4.88 -1.67
CA TYR A 223 12.59 4.77 -0.69
C TYR A 223 12.66 3.45 0.09
N HIS A 224 12.73 2.31 -0.60
CA HIS A 224 12.82 1.00 0.05
C HIS A 224 14.08 0.83 0.91
N ARG A 225 15.21 1.45 0.52
CA ARG A 225 16.43 1.44 1.33
C ARG A 225 16.25 2.22 2.64
N VAL A 226 15.67 3.42 2.58
CA VAL A 226 15.41 4.24 3.79
C VAL A 226 14.38 3.55 4.69
N LEU A 227 13.33 2.98 4.11
CA LEU A 227 12.32 2.20 4.82
C LEU A 227 12.96 1.02 5.59
N GLU A 228 13.81 0.24 4.91
CA GLU A 228 14.51 -0.89 5.53
C GLU A 228 15.48 -0.44 6.64
N GLN A 229 16.23 0.64 6.42
CA GLN A 229 17.10 1.22 7.45
C GLN A 229 16.30 1.65 8.69
N ARG A 230 15.12 2.25 8.51
CA ARG A 230 14.22 2.61 9.60
C ARG A 230 13.74 1.37 10.36
N ARG A 231 13.31 0.30 9.67
CA ARG A 231 12.91 -0.98 10.28
C ARG A 231 14.04 -1.59 11.11
N GLN A 232 15.24 -1.67 10.55
CA GLN A 232 16.41 -2.22 11.24
C GLN A 232 16.78 -1.41 12.49
N ARG A 233 16.71 -0.07 12.40
CA ARG A 233 16.94 0.81 13.54
C ARG A 233 15.90 0.61 14.63
N ALA A 234 14.62 0.52 14.28
CA ALA A 234 13.53 0.23 15.22
C ALA A 234 13.77 -1.10 15.96
N GLN A 235 14.13 -2.15 15.23
CA GLN A 235 14.44 -3.45 15.80
C GLN A 235 15.66 -3.41 16.73
N ALA A 236 16.70 -2.64 16.38
CA ALA A 236 17.87 -2.45 17.23
C ALA A 236 17.54 -1.67 18.51
N LEU A 237 16.65 -0.67 18.43
CA LEU A 237 16.17 0.08 19.59
C LEU A 237 15.34 -0.81 20.53
N LEU A 238 14.46 -1.64 19.98
CA LEU A 238 13.68 -2.62 20.73
C LEU A 238 14.59 -3.61 21.47
N ARG A 239 15.57 -4.21 20.79
CA ARG A 239 16.55 -5.13 21.42
C ARG A 239 17.36 -4.48 22.55
N ARG A 240 17.53 -3.16 22.52
CA ARG A 240 18.22 -2.39 23.57
C ARG A 240 17.27 -1.90 24.68
N GLY A 241 15.99 -2.29 24.65
CA GLY A 241 14.97 -1.86 25.61
C GLY A 241 14.53 -0.39 25.44
N ARG A 242 14.90 0.28 24.35
CA ARG A 242 14.50 1.67 24.07
C ARG A 242 13.13 1.70 23.40
N LEU A 243 12.09 1.38 24.18
CA LEU A 243 10.73 1.13 23.68
C LEU A 243 10.10 2.34 22.97
N ALA A 244 10.11 3.53 23.58
CA ALA A 244 9.49 4.72 22.97
C ALA A 244 10.13 5.13 21.62
N PRO A 245 11.46 5.21 21.48
CA PRO A 245 12.09 5.40 20.18
C PRO A 245 11.77 4.29 19.16
N ALA A 246 11.74 3.03 19.58
CA ALA A 246 11.39 1.92 18.69
C ALA A 246 9.94 2.03 18.17
N ALA A 247 8.99 2.33 19.06
CA ALA A 247 7.59 2.56 18.70
C ALA A 247 7.44 3.68 17.66
N ARG A 248 8.15 4.81 17.86
CA ARG A 248 8.14 5.92 16.90
C ARG A 248 8.64 5.49 15.51
N ASP A 249 9.73 4.73 15.45
CA ASP A 249 10.28 4.28 14.17
C ASP A 249 9.36 3.27 13.47
N PHE A 250 8.77 2.30 14.19
CA PHE A 250 7.80 1.39 13.60
C PHE A 250 6.52 2.11 13.13
N ASN A 251 6.02 3.07 13.90
CA ASN A 251 4.86 3.87 13.49
C ASN A 251 5.16 4.74 12.26
N ALA A 252 6.38 5.26 12.13
CA ALA A 252 6.78 6.01 10.94
C ALA A 252 6.81 5.11 9.69
N VAL A 253 7.26 3.86 9.82
CA VAL A 253 7.18 2.86 8.74
C VAL A 253 5.71 2.57 8.40
N LEU A 254 4.86 2.32 9.38
CA LEU A 254 3.43 2.00 9.17
C LEU A 254 2.62 3.18 8.63
N ALA A 255 3.03 4.41 8.90
CA ALA A 255 2.43 5.59 8.30
C ALA A 255 2.74 5.69 6.79
N ALA A 256 3.92 5.22 6.38
CA ALA A 256 4.33 5.20 4.97
C ALA A 256 3.80 3.95 4.24
N GLU A 257 3.82 2.79 4.90
CA GLU A 257 3.38 1.47 4.40
C GLU A 257 2.48 0.78 5.45
N PRO A 258 1.16 1.00 5.42
CA PRO A 258 0.23 0.44 6.41
C PRO A 258 0.22 -1.09 6.49
N ASP A 259 0.53 -1.76 5.37
CA ASP A 259 0.51 -3.22 5.24
C ASP A 259 1.89 -3.86 5.54
N ASP A 260 2.85 -3.10 6.08
CA ASP A 260 4.16 -3.63 6.46
C ASP A 260 4.06 -4.59 7.65
N GLY A 261 3.96 -5.89 7.34
CA GLY A 261 3.84 -6.93 8.35
C GLY A 261 5.04 -7.05 9.30
N ALA A 262 6.24 -6.61 8.90
CA ALA A 262 7.40 -6.63 9.78
C ALA A 262 7.34 -5.50 10.81
N ALA A 263 6.95 -4.29 10.37
CA ALA A 263 6.74 -3.15 11.25
C ALA A 263 5.55 -3.34 12.19
N GLN A 264 4.46 -3.96 11.71
CA GLN A 264 3.30 -4.31 12.54
C GLN A 264 3.72 -5.26 13.68
N ARG A 265 4.40 -6.37 13.34
CA ARG A 265 4.93 -7.30 14.36
C ARG A 265 5.90 -6.63 15.32
N GLY A 266 6.76 -5.73 14.82
CA GLY A 266 7.68 -4.97 15.65
C GLY A 266 6.97 -4.05 16.64
N ARG A 267 5.92 -3.35 16.20
CA ARG A 267 5.07 -2.52 17.07
C ARG A 267 4.35 -3.36 18.13
N ASP A 268 3.83 -4.52 17.76
CA ASP A 268 3.16 -5.45 18.67
C ASP A 268 4.15 -5.96 19.74
N GLN A 269 5.38 -6.30 19.35
CA GLN A 269 6.45 -6.65 20.30
C GLN A 269 6.78 -5.52 21.27
N VAL A 270 6.79 -4.26 20.80
CA VAL A 270 6.97 -3.10 21.69
C VAL A 270 5.81 -2.98 22.70
N ALA A 271 4.57 -3.23 22.26
CA ALA A 271 3.41 -3.22 23.14
C ALA A 271 3.49 -4.34 24.21
N ASP A 272 3.90 -5.54 23.81
CA ASP A 272 4.11 -6.67 24.72
C ASP A 272 5.20 -6.36 25.77
N GLU A 273 6.29 -5.71 25.37
CA GLU A 273 7.35 -5.30 26.31
C GLU A 273 6.87 -4.22 27.30
N TYR A 274 6.07 -3.26 26.84
CA TYR A 274 5.44 -2.28 27.74
C TYR A 274 4.48 -2.95 28.74
N ALA A 275 3.69 -3.94 28.30
CA ALA A 275 2.81 -4.72 29.18
C ALA A 275 3.59 -5.57 30.20
N ALA A 276 4.71 -6.17 29.78
CA ALA A 276 5.62 -6.89 30.67
C ALA A 276 6.28 -5.95 31.68
N GLN A 277 6.71 -4.76 31.25
CA GLN A 277 7.23 -3.71 32.13
C GLN A 277 6.20 -3.27 33.17
N ALA A 278 4.96 -3.01 32.75
CA ALA A 278 3.85 -2.66 33.65
C ALA A 278 3.62 -3.73 34.72
N SER A 279 3.65 -5.01 34.33
CA SER A 279 3.51 -6.13 35.27
C SER A 279 4.66 -6.20 36.29
N ARG A 280 5.91 -5.94 35.86
CA ARG A 280 7.07 -5.88 36.77
C ARG A 280 6.97 -4.71 37.75
N GLN A 281 6.66 -3.51 37.26
CA GLN A 281 6.46 -2.32 38.10
C GLN A 281 5.34 -2.53 39.14
N ALA A 282 4.24 -3.17 38.73
CA ALA A 282 3.15 -3.52 39.63
C ALA A 282 3.55 -4.52 40.71
N ALA A 283 4.36 -5.53 40.37
CA ALA A 283 4.92 -6.48 41.35
C ALA A 283 5.82 -5.78 42.37
N ASP A 284 6.46 -4.67 41.97
CA ASP A 284 7.26 -3.81 42.84
C ASP A 284 6.44 -2.72 43.56
N PHE A 285 5.10 -2.70 43.39
CA PHE A 285 4.17 -1.71 43.92
C PHE A 285 4.34 -0.28 43.36
N HIS A 286 5.06 -0.11 42.24
CA HIS A 286 5.15 1.16 41.50
C HIS A 286 3.94 1.32 40.56
N PHE A 287 2.76 1.58 41.13
CA PHE A 287 1.50 1.52 40.38
C PHE A 287 1.30 2.63 39.35
N ASP A 288 1.81 3.84 39.61
CA ASP A 288 1.66 4.95 38.67
C ASP A 288 2.48 4.69 37.41
N ASP A 289 3.73 4.26 37.56
CA ASP A 289 4.59 3.84 36.45
C ASP A 289 3.98 2.65 35.70
N ALA A 290 3.42 1.67 36.42
CA ALA A 290 2.77 0.51 35.82
C ALA A 290 1.57 0.91 34.95
N LEU A 291 0.74 1.84 35.42
CA LEU A 291 -0.38 2.36 34.64
C LEU A 291 0.09 3.17 33.44
N GLN A 292 1.16 3.95 33.56
CA GLN A 292 1.75 4.68 32.45
C GLN A 292 2.25 3.71 31.36
N SER A 293 3.01 2.69 31.73
CA SER A 293 3.50 1.66 30.81
C SER A 293 2.35 0.88 30.16
N LEU A 294 1.30 0.54 30.92
CA LEU A 294 0.11 -0.11 30.38
C LEU A 294 -0.61 0.78 29.35
N GLY A 295 -0.70 2.09 29.62
CA GLY A 295 -1.28 3.06 28.69
C GLY A 295 -0.50 3.16 27.38
N GLN A 296 0.84 3.11 27.44
CA GLN A 296 1.68 3.06 26.22
C GLN A 296 1.43 1.80 25.41
N ALA A 297 1.31 0.63 26.06
CA ALA A 297 0.98 -0.62 25.37
C ALA A 297 -0.40 -0.53 24.66
N GLN A 298 -1.41 0.04 25.34
CA GLN A 298 -2.76 0.21 24.80
C GLN A 298 -2.82 1.10 23.57
N GLN A 299 -2.00 2.16 23.52
CA GLN A 299 -1.91 3.04 22.35
C GLN A 299 -1.31 2.33 21.12
N LEU A 300 -0.44 1.34 21.33
CA LEU A 300 0.25 0.64 20.25
C LEU A 300 -0.54 -0.56 19.72
N ALA A 301 -1.17 -1.34 20.61
CA ALA A 301 -1.91 -2.54 20.25
C ALA A 301 -3.19 -2.70 21.10
N PRO A 302 -4.27 -1.96 20.79
CA PRO A 302 -5.51 -2.03 21.56
C PRO A 302 -6.05 -3.47 21.64
N GLY A 303 -6.35 -3.94 22.86
CA GLY A 303 -6.96 -5.25 23.07
C GLY A 303 -6.01 -6.45 23.00
N ALA A 304 -4.69 -6.25 22.92
CA ALA A 304 -3.74 -7.36 22.97
C ALA A 304 -3.86 -8.17 24.29
N ALA A 305 -3.71 -9.49 24.19
CA ALA A 305 -3.85 -10.38 25.35
C ALA A 305 -2.85 -10.06 26.48
N SER A 306 -1.63 -9.66 26.13
CA SER A 306 -0.58 -9.24 27.05
C SER A 306 -1.01 -8.04 27.91
N ILE A 307 -1.73 -7.08 27.32
CA ILE A 307 -2.27 -5.90 28.01
C ILE A 307 -3.34 -6.29 29.02
N VAL A 308 -4.26 -7.18 28.63
CA VAL A 308 -5.28 -7.69 29.56
C VAL A 308 -4.64 -8.41 30.75
N GLN A 309 -3.63 -9.25 30.48
CA GLN A 309 -2.87 -9.94 31.52
C GLN A 309 -2.14 -8.97 32.47
N ALA A 310 -1.52 -7.92 31.92
CA ALA A 310 -0.86 -6.88 32.71
C ALA A 310 -1.84 -6.09 33.58
N GLY A 311 -3.02 -5.73 33.05
CA GLY A 311 -4.08 -5.09 33.82
C GLY A 311 -4.55 -5.94 35.00
N GLN A 312 -4.75 -7.25 34.78
CA GLN A 312 -5.08 -8.19 35.86
C GLN A 312 -3.92 -8.34 36.87
N ALA A 313 -2.66 -8.32 36.42
CA ALA A 313 -1.51 -8.37 37.30
C ALA A 313 -1.45 -7.14 38.22
N ILE A 314 -1.72 -5.95 37.69
CA ILE A 314 -1.84 -4.71 38.46
C ILE A 314 -2.96 -4.82 39.51
N ALA A 315 -4.14 -5.30 39.12
CA ALA A 315 -5.26 -5.48 40.05
C ALA A 315 -4.91 -6.44 41.19
N ARG A 316 -4.36 -7.62 40.86
CA ARG A 316 -3.90 -8.60 41.86
C ARG A 316 -2.84 -8.04 42.80
N ALA A 317 -1.90 -7.25 42.29
CA ALA A 317 -0.86 -6.62 43.11
C ALA A 317 -1.45 -5.56 44.07
N ARG A 318 -2.47 -4.80 43.65
CA ARG A 318 -3.21 -3.87 44.52
C ARG A 318 -3.99 -4.59 45.62
N ASP A 319 -4.66 -5.68 45.27
CA ASP A 319 -5.41 -6.48 46.24
C ASP A 319 -4.47 -7.14 47.26
N ALA A 320 -3.32 -7.63 46.81
CA ALA A 320 -2.27 -8.15 47.69
C ALA A 320 -1.74 -7.07 48.66
N GLN A 321 -1.62 -5.82 48.23
CA GLN A 321 -1.23 -4.71 49.11
C GLN A 321 -2.31 -4.40 50.17
N ARG A 322 -3.60 -4.59 49.83
CA ARG A 322 -4.77 -4.28 50.67
C ARG A 322 -5.25 -5.46 51.53
N GLY A 323 -4.65 -6.63 51.41
CA GLY A 323 -5.11 -7.86 52.05
C GLY A 323 -5.25 -7.77 53.59
N PRO A 324 -6.05 -8.67 54.20
CA PRO A 324 -6.45 -8.59 55.62
C PRO A 324 -5.29 -8.55 56.63
N ASP A 325 -4.13 -9.08 56.26
CA ASP A 325 -2.92 -9.05 57.10
C ASP A 325 -2.28 -7.65 57.19
N ALA A 326 -2.70 -6.67 56.37
CA ALA A 326 -2.26 -5.27 56.47
C ALA A 326 -2.64 -4.64 57.82
N SER A 327 -3.73 -5.11 58.45
CA SER A 327 -4.24 -4.68 59.76
C SER A 327 -3.54 -5.31 60.97
N LEU A 328 -2.69 -6.34 60.77
CA LEU A 328 -2.00 -7.01 61.87
C LEU A 328 -0.91 -6.14 62.49
N SER A 329 -0.88 -6.07 63.81
CA SER A 329 0.25 -5.48 64.53
C SER A 329 1.56 -6.20 64.17
N ARG A 330 2.66 -5.44 64.13
CA ARG A 330 4.00 -5.94 63.74
C ARG A 330 4.39 -7.20 64.50
N GLY A 331 4.08 -7.27 65.80
CA GLY A 331 4.37 -8.44 66.65
C GLY A 331 3.56 -9.69 66.30
N THR A 332 2.29 -9.55 65.91
CA THR A 332 1.46 -10.68 65.48
C THR A 332 1.85 -11.17 64.09
N ARG A 333 2.18 -10.26 63.18
CA ARG A 333 2.73 -10.59 61.86
C ARG A 333 4.02 -11.40 61.98
N GLU A 334 4.96 -10.96 62.82
CA GLU A 334 6.23 -11.65 63.03
C GLU A 334 6.07 -13.05 63.66
N ARG A 335 5.16 -13.22 64.63
CA ARG A 335 4.86 -14.54 65.21
C ARG A 335 4.27 -15.50 64.17
N ARG A 336 3.32 -15.02 63.36
CA ARG A 336 2.68 -15.81 62.32
C ARG A 336 3.68 -16.18 61.21
N LEU A 337 4.56 -15.26 60.84
CA LEU A 337 5.62 -15.51 59.86
C LEU A 337 6.60 -16.58 60.35
N ARG A 338 7.05 -16.51 61.60
CA ARG A 338 7.91 -17.55 62.19
C ARG A 338 7.24 -18.93 62.19
N ALA A 339 5.96 -18.99 62.56
CA ALA A 339 5.21 -20.24 62.53
C ALA A 339 5.07 -20.81 61.10
N LEU A 340 4.84 -19.96 60.10
CA LEU A 340 4.78 -20.39 58.70
C LEU A 340 6.13 -20.89 58.19
N LEU A 341 7.22 -20.19 58.48
CA LEU A 341 8.57 -20.63 58.09
C LEU A 341 8.96 -21.96 58.75
N GLN A 342 8.55 -22.18 60.01
CA GLN A 342 8.74 -23.47 60.67
C GLN A 342 7.95 -24.58 59.97
N ARG A 343 6.66 -24.34 59.63
CA ARG A 343 5.85 -25.30 58.87
C ARG A 343 6.45 -25.64 57.51
N VAL A 344 7.07 -24.68 56.81
CA VAL A 344 7.80 -24.97 55.57
C VAL A 344 8.91 -25.99 55.84
N ALA A 345 9.73 -25.77 56.87
CA ALA A 345 10.82 -26.69 57.21
C ALA A 345 10.31 -28.08 57.60
N ASP A 346 9.25 -28.15 58.42
CA ASP A 346 8.66 -29.42 58.86
C ASP A 346 8.06 -30.20 57.68
N ALA A 347 7.30 -29.52 56.81
CA ALA A 347 6.71 -30.13 55.62
C ALA A 347 7.77 -30.58 54.61
N GLN A 348 8.87 -29.84 54.46
CA GLN A 348 10.02 -30.27 53.65
C GLN A 348 10.67 -31.54 54.22
N ALA A 349 10.89 -31.61 55.54
CA ALA A 349 11.49 -32.78 56.18
C ALA A 349 10.60 -34.03 56.05
N GLN A 350 9.28 -33.84 56.06
CA GLN A 350 8.28 -34.89 55.85
C GLN A 350 7.98 -35.15 54.37
N GLN A 351 8.61 -34.42 53.44
CA GLN A 351 8.35 -34.50 51.99
C GLN A 351 6.87 -34.23 51.62
N HIS A 352 6.15 -33.46 52.44
CA HIS A 352 4.79 -33.01 52.18
C HIS A 352 4.80 -31.80 51.23
N TRP A 353 5.05 -32.03 49.95
CA TRP A 353 5.24 -30.94 48.99
C TRP A 353 3.93 -30.22 48.60
N MET A 354 2.87 -30.99 48.34
CA MET A 354 1.55 -30.47 47.96
C MET A 354 0.40 -31.12 48.75
N THR A 355 0.65 -32.26 49.37
CA THR A 355 -0.31 -33.02 50.19
C THR A 355 0.24 -33.20 51.60
N PRO A 356 -0.60 -33.08 52.66
CA PRO A 356 -2.02 -32.74 52.63
C PRO A 356 -2.27 -31.22 52.42
N PRO A 357 -3.43 -30.83 51.87
CA PRO A 357 -3.75 -29.43 51.61
C PRO A 357 -3.81 -28.62 52.90
N GLY A 358 -3.25 -27.40 52.86
CA GLY A 358 -3.18 -26.47 53.99
C GLY A 358 -2.02 -26.70 54.96
N ALA A 359 -1.33 -27.84 54.88
CA ALA A 359 -0.15 -28.16 55.68
C ALA A 359 1.08 -28.51 54.84
N SER A 360 0.99 -28.41 53.51
CA SER A 360 2.10 -28.70 52.61
C SER A 360 3.17 -27.60 52.61
N ALA A 361 4.38 -27.94 52.16
CA ALA A 361 5.48 -27.00 51.98
C ALA A 361 5.10 -25.89 50.99
N TYR A 362 4.38 -26.23 49.91
CA TYR A 362 3.84 -25.26 48.98
C TYR A 362 2.89 -24.28 49.67
N ASP A 363 1.87 -24.78 50.39
CA ASP A 363 0.86 -23.94 51.04
C ASP A 363 1.49 -23.01 52.09
N ALA A 364 2.44 -23.54 52.89
CA ALA A 364 3.15 -22.77 53.90
C ALA A 364 4.02 -21.67 53.28
N VAL A 365 4.69 -21.92 52.15
CA VAL A 365 5.44 -20.89 51.41
C VAL A 365 4.49 -19.83 50.85
N ARG A 366 3.37 -20.22 50.24
CA ARG A 366 2.40 -19.26 49.68
C ARG A 366 1.79 -18.37 50.76
N ALA A 367 1.44 -18.96 51.90
CA ALA A 367 0.97 -18.21 53.07
C ALA A 367 2.04 -17.25 53.61
N ALA A 368 3.31 -17.66 53.66
CA ALA A 368 4.41 -16.81 54.10
C ALA A 368 4.67 -15.64 53.12
N GLN A 369 4.57 -15.91 51.81
CA GLN A 369 4.68 -14.89 50.75
C GLN A 369 3.53 -13.88 50.80
N ALA A 370 2.31 -14.33 51.10
CA ALA A 370 1.17 -13.42 51.29
C ALA A 370 1.38 -12.50 52.51
N LEU A 371 1.99 -13.01 53.58
CA LEU A 371 2.21 -12.26 54.82
C LEU A 371 3.41 -11.30 54.75
N ALA A 372 4.49 -11.69 54.07
CA ALA A 372 5.73 -10.94 53.99
C ALA A 372 6.51 -11.21 52.68
N PRO A 373 6.05 -10.69 51.53
CA PRO A 373 6.56 -11.06 50.20
C PRO A 373 8.03 -10.67 49.99
N ARG A 374 8.50 -9.63 50.66
CA ARG A 374 9.88 -9.11 50.56
C ARG A 374 10.80 -9.57 51.70
N ASP A 375 10.30 -10.37 52.65
CA ASP A 375 11.14 -10.82 53.77
C ASP A 375 12.22 -11.80 53.25
N PRO A 376 13.51 -11.55 53.52
CA PRO A 376 14.60 -12.37 53.00
C PRO A 376 14.56 -13.82 53.51
N ARG A 377 13.88 -14.11 54.61
CA ARG A 377 13.66 -15.48 55.11
C ARG A 377 12.64 -16.22 54.24
N VAL A 378 11.59 -15.53 53.79
CA VAL A 378 10.55 -16.08 52.91
C VAL A 378 11.12 -16.35 51.52
N LEU A 379 11.88 -15.40 50.96
CA LEU A 379 12.54 -15.59 49.68
C LEU A 379 13.52 -16.78 49.72
N ARG A 380 14.32 -16.90 50.79
CA ARG A 380 15.20 -18.06 51.02
C ARG A 380 14.44 -19.37 51.18
N ALA A 381 13.30 -19.36 51.89
CA ALA A 381 12.46 -20.55 52.03
C ALA A 381 11.91 -21.00 50.67
N ALA A 382 11.31 -20.09 49.90
CA ALA A 382 10.80 -20.38 48.56
C ALA A 382 11.89 -20.90 47.62
N ALA A 383 13.06 -20.22 47.59
CA ALA A 383 14.20 -20.61 46.77
C ALA A 383 14.77 -22.00 47.13
N ARG A 384 14.60 -22.46 48.38
CA ARG A 384 15.02 -23.79 48.83
C ARG A 384 14.02 -24.90 48.46
N VAL A 385 12.72 -24.59 48.41
CA VAL A 385 11.69 -25.62 48.15
C VAL A 385 11.77 -26.12 46.72
N VAL A 386 12.00 -25.24 45.74
CA VAL A 386 12.07 -25.61 44.30
C VAL A 386 13.13 -26.68 43.99
N PRO A 387 14.43 -26.50 44.33
CA PRO A 387 15.42 -27.54 44.06
C PRO A 387 15.19 -28.81 44.91
N ALA A 388 14.49 -28.71 46.04
CA ALA A 388 14.15 -29.88 46.86
C ALA A 388 13.00 -30.69 46.25
N SER A 389 11.95 -30.05 45.70
CA SER A 389 10.89 -30.74 44.98
C SER A 389 11.38 -31.36 43.67
N GLN A 390 12.34 -30.73 43.00
CA GLN A 390 13.04 -31.33 41.84
C GLN A 390 13.79 -32.61 42.21
N ARG A 391 14.59 -32.59 43.29
CA ARG A 391 15.27 -33.79 43.78
C ARG A 391 14.29 -34.90 44.17
N CYS A 392 13.20 -34.55 44.89
CA CYS A 392 12.15 -35.51 45.19
C CYS A 392 11.61 -36.16 43.91
N PHE A 393 11.29 -35.35 42.89
CA PHE A 393 10.77 -35.87 41.62
C PHE A 393 11.73 -36.88 40.99
N GLU A 394 13.02 -36.55 40.90
CA GLU A 394 14.04 -37.45 40.35
C GLU A 394 14.15 -38.76 41.15
N ASP A 395 14.18 -38.67 42.49
CA ASP A 395 14.32 -39.83 43.37
C ASP A 395 13.09 -40.75 43.29
N GLU A 396 11.88 -40.18 43.33
CA GLU A 396 10.63 -40.94 43.27
C GLU A 396 10.42 -41.56 41.87
N LEU A 397 10.84 -40.87 40.81
CA LEU A 397 10.81 -41.40 39.44
C LEU A 397 11.78 -42.58 39.27
N ARG A 398 13.00 -42.47 39.80
CA ARG A 398 14.00 -43.56 39.81
C ARG A 398 13.50 -44.79 40.55
N ASN A 399 12.77 -44.59 41.65
CA ASN A 399 12.22 -45.64 42.50
C ASN A 399 10.86 -46.19 42.05
N ASN A 400 10.36 -45.83 40.85
CA ASN A 400 9.04 -46.26 40.34
C ASN A 400 7.84 -45.85 41.20
N ARG A 401 7.99 -44.83 42.05
CA ARG A 401 6.91 -44.33 42.91
C ARG A 401 6.15 -43.21 42.20
N LEU A 402 5.45 -43.59 41.14
CA LEU A 402 4.91 -42.64 40.14
C LEU A 402 3.93 -41.60 40.73
N ARG A 403 3.10 -41.99 41.70
CA ARG A 403 2.18 -41.07 42.40
C ARG A 403 2.91 -40.03 43.25
N ALA A 404 3.96 -40.44 43.95
CA ALA A 404 4.77 -39.53 44.75
C ALA A 404 5.60 -38.60 43.85
N ALA A 405 6.16 -39.13 42.76
CA ALA A 405 6.81 -38.32 41.72
C ALA A 405 5.85 -37.27 41.16
N ARG A 406 4.58 -37.63 40.88
CA ARG A 406 3.56 -36.67 40.44
C ARG A 406 3.34 -35.55 41.46
N GLY A 407 3.19 -35.88 42.74
CA GLY A 407 3.05 -34.87 43.81
C GLY A 407 4.24 -33.91 43.90
N CYS A 408 5.47 -34.42 43.71
CA CYS A 408 6.68 -33.60 43.68
C CYS A 408 6.77 -32.70 42.43
N LEU A 409 6.33 -33.22 41.27
CA LEU A 409 6.24 -32.45 40.04
C LEU A 409 5.20 -31.34 40.12
N ASP A 410 4.02 -31.62 40.68
CA ASP A 410 2.96 -30.64 40.81
C ASP A 410 3.39 -29.49 41.75
N ALA A 411 4.07 -29.80 42.85
CA ALA A 411 4.65 -28.78 43.73
C ALA A 411 5.71 -27.92 43.03
N TRP A 412 6.60 -28.54 42.25
CA TRP A 412 7.57 -27.82 41.44
C TRP A 412 6.86 -26.88 40.44
N GLN A 413 5.88 -27.38 39.70
CA GLN A 413 5.10 -26.61 38.75
C GLN A 413 4.40 -25.41 39.41
N ALA A 414 3.80 -25.61 40.58
CA ALA A 414 3.06 -24.56 41.27
C ALA A 414 3.97 -23.43 41.77
N LEU A 415 5.23 -23.73 42.10
CA LEU A 415 6.23 -22.74 42.53
C LEU A 415 6.89 -22.01 41.37
N THR A 416 7.08 -22.68 40.22
CA THR A 416 7.76 -22.12 39.04
C THR A 416 7.03 -22.50 37.75
N PRO A 417 5.84 -21.93 37.45
CA PRO A 417 4.98 -22.39 36.36
C PRO A 417 5.59 -22.27 34.96
N ASN A 418 6.57 -21.37 34.77
CA ASN A 418 7.22 -21.09 33.49
C ASN A 418 8.66 -21.63 33.40
N ALA A 419 9.04 -22.61 34.24
CA ALA A 419 10.39 -23.18 34.18
C ALA A 419 10.54 -24.09 32.95
N ASP A 420 11.55 -23.83 32.11
CA ASP A 420 11.82 -24.59 30.87
C ASP A 420 11.93 -26.11 31.11
N ALA A 421 12.45 -26.51 32.27
CA ALA A 421 12.66 -27.91 32.62
C ALA A 421 11.36 -28.69 32.94
N LEU A 422 10.21 -28.01 33.13
CA LEU A 422 8.94 -28.68 33.48
C LEU A 422 8.40 -29.54 32.34
N ALA A 423 8.50 -29.08 31.09
CA ALA A 423 8.01 -29.82 29.93
C ALA A 423 8.74 -31.17 29.81
N GLY A 424 10.07 -31.16 29.98
CA GLY A 424 10.88 -32.38 29.99
C GLY A 424 10.56 -33.31 31.18
N ALA A 425 10.29 -32.76 32.37
CA ALA A 425 9.91 -33.54 33.54
C ALA A 425 8.55 -34.23 33.37
N ARG A 426 7.53 -33.52 32.86
CA ARG A 426 6.20 -34.09 32.55
C ARG A 426 6.30 -35.22 31.55
N ARG A 427 7.04 -35.02 30.46
CA ARG A 427 7.26 -36.05 29.44
C ARG A 427 7.90 -37.30 30.01
N ARG A 428 8.97 -37.16 30.82
CA ARG A 428 9.63 -38.32 31.45
C ARG A 428 8.71 -39.10 32.40
N LEU A 429 7.87 -38.40 33.17
CA LEU A 429 6.88 -39.06 34.02
C LEU A 429 5.79 -39.77 33.19
N ALA A 430 5.32 -39.14 32.11
CA ALA A 430 4.35 -39.75 31.19
C ALA A 430 4.91 -41.03 30.55
N GLN A 431 6.14 -40.96 30.04
CA GLN A 431 6.87 -42.12 29.51
C GLN A 431 6.97 -43.25 30.54
N ARG A 432 7.25 -42.91 31.81
CA ARG A 432 7.34 -43.90 32.87
C ARG A 432 6.00 -44.55 33.20
N TRP A 433 4.92 -43.77 33.24
CA TRP A 433 3.56 -44.30 33.39
C TRP A 433 3.21 -45.27 32.27
N VAL A 434 3.49 -44.93 31.00
CA VAL A 434 3.27 -45.82 29.86
C VAL A 434 4.10 -47.11 29.98
N ALA A 435 5.37 -47.03 30.37
CA ALA A 435 6.23 -48.19 30.52
C ALA A 435 5.75 -49.15 31.62
N VAL A 436 5.51 -48.65 32.83
CA VAL A 436 5.01 -49.46 33.97
C VAL A 436 3.59 -49.95 33.68
N GLY A 437 2.76 -49.13 33.05
CA GLY A 437 1.40 -49.50 32.62
C GLY A 437 1.41 -50.64 31.61
N SER A 438 2.34 -50.63 30.65
CA SER A 438 2.50 -51.69 29.65
C SER A 438 2.93 -53.02 30.27
N GLU A 439 3.85 -52.97 31.25
CA GLU A 439 4.28 -54.14 32.01
C GLU A 439 3.10 -54.74 32.82
N ARG A 440 2.37 -53.88 33.54
CA ARG A 440 1.20 -54.28 34.33
C ARG A 440 0.05 -54.82 33.47
N LEU A 441 -0.15 -54.25 32.28
CA LEU A 441 -1.13 -54.77 31.32
C LEU A 441 -0.78 -56.20 30.87
N GLY A 442 0.51 -56.50 30.66
CA GLY A 442 0.99 -57.85 30.36
C GLY A 442 0.84 -58.83 31.54
N GLN A 443 0.77 -58.32 32.77
CA GLN A 443 0.46 -59.06 34.00
C GLN A 443 -1.06 -59.09 34.31
N GLU A 444 -1.91 -58.77 33.32
CA GLU A 444 -3.38 -58.77 33.42
C GLU A 444 -3.99 -57.72 34.38
N ASP A 445 -3.21 -56.75 34.85
CA ASP A 445 -3.70 -55.61 35.65
C ASP A 445 -4.18 -54.45 34.75
N ALA A 446 -5.31 -54.70 34.07
CA ALA A 446 -5.97 -53.71 33.21
C ALA A 446 -6.47 -52.47 33.98
N ALA A 447 -6.68 -52.57 35.30
CA ALA A 447 -7.10 -51.44 36.12
C ALA A 447 -5.95 -50.44 36.33
N PHE A 448 -4.75 -50.92 36.63
CA PHE A 448 -3.56 -50.08 36.69
C PHE A 448 -3.22 -49.50 35.32
N ALA A 449 -3.29 -50.30 34.25
CA ALA A 449 -2.96 -49.84 32.91
C ALA A 449 -3.87 -48.68 32.44
N ARG A 450 -5.19 -48.74 32.75
CA ARG A 450 -6.12 -47.62 32.51
C ARG A 450 -5.73 -46.36 33.27
N ARG A 451 -5.44 -46.47 34.58
CA ARG A 451 -4.98 -45.31 35.36
C ARG A 451 -3.67 -44.73 34.81
N ALA A 452 -2.73 -45.58 34.42
CA ALA A 452 -1.47 -45.15 33.83
C ALA A 452 -1.67 -44.41 32.50
N GLN A 453 -2.64 -44.84 31.68
CA GLN A 453 -3.03 -44.15 30.46
C GLN A 453 -3.59 -42.76 30.77
N ASP A 454 -4.51 -42.65 31.72
CA ASP A 454 -5.13 -41.37 32.10
C ASP A 454 -4.07 -40.39 32.63
N GLU A 455 -3.17 -40.86 33.51
CA GLU A 455 -2.06 -40.07 34.05
C GLU A 455 -1.09 -39.60 32.95
N ALA A 456 -0.71 -40.49 32.04
CA ALA A 456 0.17 -40.15 30.92
C ALA A 456 -0.48 -39.12 29.98
N HIS A 457 -1.77 -39.26 29.69
CA HIS A 457 -2.53 -38.32 28.87
C HIS A 457 -2.63 -36.93 29.52
N GLN A 458 -2.79 -36.86 30.85
CA GLN A 458 -2.78 -35.58 31.57
C GLN A 458 -1.41 -34.90 31.58
N LEU A 459 -0.33 -35.68 31.53
CA LEU A 459 1.05 -35.18 31.60
C LEU A 459 1.58 -34.68 30.26
N ASP A 460 1.43 -35.49 29.20
CA ASP A 460 1.89 -35.18 27.85
C ASP A 460 0.96 -35.86 26.82
N PRO A 461 -0.11 -35.18 26.37
CA PRO A 461 -1.02 -35.73 25.35
C PRO A 461 -0.34 -36.04 24.02
N GLY A 462 0.79 -35.37 23.72
CA GLY A 462 1.54 -35.54 22.49
C GLY A 462 2.60 -36.64 22.54
N LEU A 463 2.63 -37.45 23.60
CA LEU A 463 3.62 -38.50 23.77
C LEU A 463 3.46 -39.59 22.67
N PRO A 464 4.48 -39.85 21.81
CA PRO A 464 4.34 -40.76 20.68
C PRO A 464 3.87 -42.18 21.05
N GLU A 465 4.36 -42.72 22.16
CA GLU A 465 4.08 -44.09 22.61
C GLU A 465 2.68 -44.23 23.25
N LEU A 466 2.04 -43.11 23.63
CA LEU A 466 0.74 -43.11 24.31
C LEU A 466 -0.40 -43.62 23.42
N ALA A 467 -0.35 -43.31 22.13
CA ALA A 467 -1.38 -43.71 21.17
C ALA A 467 -1.44 -45.24 21.00
N GLU A 468 -0.29 -45.91 20.95
CA GLU A 468 -0.22 -47.37 20.90
C GLU A 468 -0.66 -48.00 22.22
N PHE A 469 -0.15 -47.50 23.34
CA PHE A 469 -0.54 -47.98 24.67
C PHE A 469 -2.05 -47.88 24.90
N THR A 470 -2.67 -46.75 24.52
CA THR A 470 -4.13 -46.54 24.57
C THR A 470 -4.90 -47.60 23.80
N ARG A 471 -4.47 -47.95 22.57
CA ARG A 471 -5.11 -49.01 21.78
C ARG A 471 -5.04 -50.36 22.47
N ARG A 472 -3.90 -50.70 23.07
CA ARG A 472 -3.70 -51.96 23.80
C ARG A 472 -4.55 -52.06 25.06
N VAL A 473 -4.63 -50.97 25.84
CA VAL A 473 -5.50 -50.91 27.04
C VAL A 473 -6.97 -51.08 26.65
N LYS A 474 -7.41 -50.43 25.57
CA LYS A 474 -8.78 -50.56 25.06
C LYS A 474 -9.12 -51.99 24.64
N ALA A 475 -8.22 -52.66 23.89
CA ALA A 475 -8.44 -54.03 23.43
C ALA A 475 -8.63 -55.03 24.58
N VAL A 476 -7.89 -54.88 25.69
CA VAL A 476 -8.03 -55.75 26.88
C VAL A 476 -9.31 -55.43 27.66
N ALA A 477 -9.76 -54.16 27.65
CA ALA A 477 -11.00 -53.76 28.30
C ALA A 477 -12.27 -54.21 27.54
N GLU A 478 -12.18 -54.47 26.23
CA GLU A 478 -13.29 -54.98 25.40
C GLU A 478 -13.39 -56.51 25.40
N GLN A 479 -12.37 -57.22 25.89
CA GLN A 479 -12.31 -58.68 25.98
C GLN A 479 -12.76 -59.26 27.34
N ARG A 480 -13.06 -58.39 28.31
CA ARG A 480 -13.59 -58.73 29.64
C ARG A 480 -14.99 -58.15 29.79
#